data_AF-A0A174JS74-F1
#
_entry.id   AF-A0A174JS74-F1
#
_cell.length_a   1.000
_cell.length_b   1.000
_cell.length_c   1.000
_cell.angle_alpha   90.00
_cell.angle_beta   90.00
_cell.angle_gamma   90.00
#
_symmetry.space_group_name_H-M   'P 1'
#
loop_
_entity.id
_entity.type
_entity.pdbx_description
1 polymer ?
#
loop_
_entity_poly.entity_id
_entity_poly.type
_entity_poly.pdbx_seq_one_letter_code
_entity_poly.pdbx_strand_id
1 'polypeptide(L)'
;MCRLMTTQLAEALEGYPLYSQDGKGKEAVCRAVFALGPVRWFILEGNREDDDVILFGIVVGLMEDEYGYISLNELSDVELDLSAQGIGKLQVRQQ
;
A
#
# COMPACT_ATOMS: atom_id res chain seq x y z
N MET A 1 5.11 -15.85 2.39
CA MET A 1 5.55 -14.67 3.16
C MET A 1 5.42 -13.49 2.20
N CYS A 2 4.64 -12.47 2.57
CA CYS A 2 4.34 -11.35 1.69
C CYS A 2 5.62 -10.61 1.28
N ARG A 3 5.85 -10.42 -0.03
CA ARG A 3 7.05 -9.75 -0.56
C ARG A 3 7.14 -8.28 -0.11
N LEU A 4 5.99 -7.62 0.04
CA LEU A 4 5.91 -6.22 0.43
C LEU A 4 6.05 -6.01 1.94
N MET A 5 5.94 -7.07 2.76
CA MET A 5 6.14 -6.96 4.21
C MET A 5 7.64 -6.92 4.54
N THR A 6 8.19 -5.71 4.55
CA THR A 6 9.60 -5.45 4.90
C THR A 6 9.72 -5.02 6.37
N THR A 7 10.93 -5.12 6.95
CA THR A 7 11.21 -4.55 8.27
C THR A 7 10.91 -3.05 8.32
N GLN A 8 11.26 -2.31 7.27
CA GLN A 8 11.00 -0.88 7.16
C GLN A 8 9.50 -0.57 7.17
N LEU A 9 8.67 -1.37 6.49
CA LEU A 9 7.22 -1.21 6.55
C LEU A 9 6.69 -1.48 7.96
N ALA A 10 7.17 -2.56 8.61
CA ALA A 10 6.76 -2.89 9.97
C ALA A 10 7.07 -1.76 10.96
N GLU A 11 8.28 -1.21 10.89
CA GLU A 11 8.70 -0.07 11.71
C GLU A 11 7.93 1.22 11.37
N ALA A 12 7.64 1.45 10.08
CA ALA A 12 6.89 2.63 9.66
C ALA A 12 5.44 2.62 10.19
N LEU A 13 4.83 1.45 10.31
CA LEU A 13 3.47 1.25 10.84
C LEU A 13 3.44 1.15 12.37
N GLU A 14 4.59 1.03 13.04
CA GLU A 14 4.65 1.02 14.50
C GLU A 14 4.09 2.34 15.05
N GLY A 15 3.06 2.25 15.90
CA GLY A 15 2.35 3.41 16.43
C GLY A 15 1.26 3.99 15.52
N TYR A 16 1.01 3.38 14.36
CA TYR A 16 -0.05 3.77 13.42
C TYR A 16 -1.03 2.61 13.14
N PRO A 17 -1.67 2.03 14.19
CA PRO A 17 -2.70 1.03 13.98
C PRO A 17 -3.91 1.64 13.25
N LEU A 18 -4.75 0.78 12.68
CA LEU A 18 -6.03 1.18 12.08
C LEU A 18 -6.83 2.07 13.05
N TYR A 19 -7.39 3.16 12.53
CA TYR A 19 -8.14 4.21 13.24
C TYR A 19 -7.30 5.13 14.16
N SER A 20 -5.96 5.02 14.20
CA SER A 20 -5.09 5.90 15.01
C SER A 20 -4.99 7.36 14.52
N GLN A 21 -5.48 7.63 13.32
CA GLN A 21 -5.45 8.91 12.63
C GLN A 21 -6.85 9.46 12.34
N ASP A 22 -7.91 8.80 12.82
CA ASP A 22 -9.29 9.28 12.71
C ASP A 22 -9.43 10.70 13.27
N GLY A 23 -10.12 11.55 12.52
CA GLY A 23 -10.35 12.96 12.89
C GLY A 23 -9.16 13.90 12.68
N LYS A 24 -7.96 13.41 12.31
CA LYS A 24 -6.80 14.29 12.04
C LYS A 24 -6.92 15.08 10.74
N GLY A 25 -7.74 14.61 9.79
CA GLY A 25 -7.93 15.27 8.50
C GLY A 25 -6.60 15.53 7.79
N LYS A 26 -6.27 16.81 7.56
CA LYS A 26 -5.02 17.21 6.88
C LYS A 26 -3.75 16.98 7.71
N GLU A 27 -3.88 16.69 9.01
CA GLU A 27 -2.75 16.38 9.89
C GLU A 27 -2.41 14.87 9.91
N ALA A 28 -3.16 14.03 9.19
CA ALA A 28 -2.82 12.63 9.02
C ALA A 28 -1.47 12.48 8.29
N VAL A 29 -0.66 11.54 8.74
CA VAL A 29 0.71 11.33 8.27
C VAL A 29 0.76 10.07 7.41
N CYS A 30 1.29 10.21 6.19
CA CYS A 30 1.62 9.07 5.33
C CYS A 30 2.83 8.31 5.89
N ARG A 31 2.70 6.98 5.99
CA ARG A 31 3.68 6.06 6.60
C ARG A 31 4.43 5.24 5.56
N ALA A 32 3.80 4.93 4.45
CA ALA A 32 4.44 4.21 3.35
C ALA A 32 3.80 4.58 2.01
N VAL A 33 4.56 4.44 0.93
CA VAL A 33 4.06 4.62 -0.43
C VAL A 33 4.36 3.37 -1.23
N PHE A 34 3.33 2.79 -1.86
CA PHE A 34 3.48 1.75 -2.85
C PHE A 34 3.21 2.29 -4.25
N ALA A 35 3.87 1.72 -5.25
CA ALA A 35 3.82 2.21 -6.62
C ALA A 35 3.77 1.08 -7.65
N LEU A 36 2.93 1.27 -8.68
CA LEU A 36 2.96 0.52 -9.94
C LEU A 36 2.68 1.50 -11.10
N GLY A 37 3.69 1.76 -11.92
CA GLY A 37 3.57 2.78 -12.99
C GLY A 37 3.21 4.16 -12.40
N PRO A 38 2.10 4.82 -12.83
CA PRO A 38 1.62 6.07 -12.26
C PRO A 38 0.80 5.89 -10.97
N VAL A 39 0.31 4.68 -10.69
CA VAL A 39 -0.56 4.40 -9.55
C VAL A 39 0.24 4.51 -8.25
N ARG A 40 -0.33 5.17 -7.24
CA ARG A 40 0.26 5.30 -5.91
C ARG A 40 -0.76 4.92 -4.85
N TRP A 41 -0.34 4.12 -3.87
CA TRP A 41 -1.05 3.91 -2.62
C TRP A 41 -0.29 4.62 -1.52
N PHE A 42 -0.89 5.67 -0.94
CA PHE A 42 -0.36 6.37 0.22
C PHE A 42 -1.00 5.77 1.47
N ILE A 43 -0.20 5.06 2.26
CA ILE A 43 -0.65 4.32 3.42
C ILE A 43 -0.57 5.19 4.65
N LEU A 44 -1.67 5.25 5.40
CA LEU A 44 -1.78 6.01 6.64
C LEU A 44 -1.60 5.10 7.86
N GLU A 45 -2.13 3.89 7.80
CA GLU A 45 -2.26 3.01 8.96
C GLU A 45 -2.19 1.55 8.53
N GLY A 46 -1.95 0.66 9.48
CA GLY A 46 -2.08 -0.76 9.22
C GLY A 46 -1.99 -1.64 10.46
N ASN A 47 -2.74 -2.74 10.44
CA ASN A 47 -2.72 -3.76 11.47
C ASN A 47 -2.38 -5.12 10.85
N ARG A 48 -1.71 -5.96 11.63
CA ARG A 48 -1.61 -7.38 11.31
C ARG A 48 -2.94 -8.06 11.64
N GLU A 49 -3.48 -8.81 10.68
CA GLU A 49 -4.66 -9.65 10.84
C GLU A 49 -4.30 -11.05 10.34
N ASP A 50 -4.14 -11.99 11.28
CA ASP A 50 -3.71 -13.36 11.01
C ASP A 50 -2.42 -13.45 10.14
N ASP A 51 -2.57 -13.91 8.90
CA ASP A 51 -1.51 -14.09 7.91
C ASP A 51 -1.38 -12.92 6.91
N ASP A 52 -2.12 -11.83 7.13
CA ASP A 52 -2.10 -10.61 6.33
C ASP A 52 -1.78 -9.36 7.18
N VAL A 53 -1.56 -8.26 6.47
CA VAL A 53 -1.54 -6.90 7.03
C VAL A 53 -2.59 -6.09 6.29
N ILE A 54 -3.61 -5.67 7.01
CA ILE A 54 -4.64 -4.77 6.48
C ILE A 54 -4.16 -3.34 6.67
N LEU A 55 -4.07 -2.63 5.56
CA LEU A 55 -3.65 -1.23 5.50
C LEU A 55 -4.87 -0.35 5.27
N PHE A 56 -4.78 0.90 5.71
CA PHE A 56 -5.71 1.96 5.31
C PHE A 56 -4.94 3.09 4.64
N GLY A 57 -5.46 3.57 3.51
CA GLY A 57 -4.78 4.60 2.72
C GLY A 57 -5.61 5.10 1.55
N ILE A 58 -5.01 5.96 0.74
CA ILE A 58 -5.60 6.47 -0.50
C ILE A 58 -4.84 5.92 -1.71
N VAL A 59 -5.57 5.41 -2.69
CA VAL A 59 -5.05 5.11 -4.02
C VAL A 59 -5.33 6.27 -4.95
N VAL A 60 -4.33 6.66 -5.75
CA VAL A 60 -4.44 7.68 -6.79
C VAL A 60 -3.82 7.21 -8.10
N GLY A 61 -4.23 7.82 -9.21
CA GLY A 61 -3.73 7.48 -10.54
C GLY A 61 -4.45 6.30 -11.20
N LEU A 62 -5.58 5.88 -10.62
CA LEU A 62 -6.61 5.04 -11.24
C LEU A 62 -7.72 5.93 -11.84
N MET A 63 -8.89 5.36 -12.15
CA MET A 63 -10.03 6.13 -12.66
C MET A 63 -10.56 7.14 -11.63
N GLU A 64 -10.49 6.81 -10.35
CA GLU A 64 -10.91 7.65 -9.23
C GLU A 64 -9.85 7.58 -8.13
N ASP A 65 -9.77 8.65 -7.34
CA ASP A 65 -8.97 8.68 -6.11
C ASP A 65 -9.84 8.17 -4.95
N GLU A 66 -9.40 7.12 -4.25
CA GLU A 66 -10.23 6.42 -3.27
C GLU A 66 -9.48 6.11 -1.97
N TYR A 67 -10.09 6.46 -0.84
CA TYR A 67 -9.69 5.95 0.47
C TYR A 67 -10.29 4.56 0.69
N GLY A 68 -9.47 3.60 1.11
CA GLY A 68 -9.95 2.24 1.32
C GLY A 68 -8.99 1.40 2.15
N TYR A 69 -9.51 0.23 2.52
CA TYR A 69 -8.70 -0.83 3.12
C TYR A 69 -8.01 -1.63 2.01
N ILE A 70 -6.77 -2.01 2.26
CA ILE A 70 -5.90 -2.67 1.29
C ILE A 70 -5.28 -3.88 1.98
N SER A 71 -5.51 -5.08 1.44
CA SER A 71 -4.74 -6.28 1.81
C SER A 71 -3.32 -6.15 1.27
N LEU A 72 -2.30 -6.28 2.15
CA LEU A 72 -0.91 -6.25 1.73
C LEU A 72 -0.56 -7.49 0.88
N ASN A 73 -1.18 -8.64 1.18
CA ASN A 73 -1.07 -9.85 0.36
C ASN A 73 -1.61 -9.62 -1.06
N GLU A 74 -2.85 -9.15 -1.20
CA GLU A 74 -3.42 -8.88 -2.53
C GLU A 74 -2.62 -7.82 -3.29
N LEU A 75 -2.20 -6.74 -2.60
CA LEU A 75 -1.37 -5.70 -3.21
C LEU A 75 -0.02 -6.25 -3.72
N SER A 76 0.56 -7.20 -3.01
CA SER A 76 1.82 -7.85 -3.39
C SER A 76 1.70 -8.67 -4.69
N ASP A 77 0.51 -9.18 -4.96
CA ASP A 77 0.19 -10.02 -6.12
C ASP A 77 -0.24 -9.21 -7.35
N VAL A 78 -0.47 -7.90 -7.21
CA VAL A 78 -0.76 -7.03 -8.35
C VAL A 78 0.44 -6.96 -9.30
N GLU A 79 0.22 -7.42 -10.53
CA GLU A 79 1.19 -7.49 -11.61
C GLU A 79 0.61 -6.96 -12.91
N LEU A 80 1.42 -6.22 -13.66
CA LEU A 80 1.14 -5.82 -15.03
C LEU A 80 2.14 -6.51 -15.97
N ASP A 81 1.63 -7.40 -16.81
CA ASP A 81 2.45 -8.10 -17.81
C ASP A 81 2.53 -7.29 -19.11
N LEU A 82 3.69 -6.69 -19.36
CA LEU A 82 4.01 -5.94 -20.57
C LEU A 82 5.04 -6.69 -21.44
N SER A 83 5.10 -8.02 -21.32
CA SER A 83 6.05 -8.85 -22.07
C SER A 83 5.84 -8.73 -23.58
N ALA A 84 4.61 -8.55 -24.04
CA ALA A 84 4.30 -8.31 -25.45
C ALA A 84 4.89 -7.00 -25.99
N GLN A 85 5.19 -6.03 -25.11
CA GLN A 85 5.86 -4.77 -25.44
C GLN A 85 7.38 -4.82 -25.18
N GLY A 86 7.94 -5.97 -24.79
CA GLY A 86 9.37 -6.14 -24.49
C GLY A 86 9.83 -5.54 -23.15
N ILE A 87 8.90 -5.13 -22.29
CA ILE A 87 9.19 -4.49 -20.99
C ILE A 87 9.23 -5.53 -19.86
N GLY A 88 8.54 -6.67 -20.03
CA GLY A 88 8.42 -7.71 -19.02
C GLY A 88 7.31 -7.41 -18.00
N LYS A 89 7.42 -8.01 -16.81
CA LYS A 89 6.41 -7.89 -15.75
C LYS A 89 6.77 -6.76 -14.79
N LEU A 90 5.79 -5.91 -14.51
CA LEU A 90 5.88 -4.87 -13.49
C LEU A 90 5.04 -5.28 -12.28
N GLN A 91 5.61 -5.13 -11.09
CA GLN A 91 4.95 -5.45 -9.84
C GLN A 91 4.96 -4.24 -8.91
N VAL A 92 4.03 -4.21 -7.96
CA VAL A 92 3.99 -3.16 -6.94
C VAL A 92 5.30 -3.16 -6.14
N ARG A 93 5.84 -1.97 -5.86
CA ARG A 93 7.02 -1.79 -5.01
C ARG A 93 6.81 -0.70 -3.98
N GLN A 94 7.44 -0.83 -2.82
CA GLN A 94 7.55 0.28 -1.86
C GLN A 94 8.54 1.31 -2.43
N GLN A 95 8.18 2.60 -2.35
CA GLN A 95 9.03 3.74 -2.75
C GLN A 95 9.78 4.35 -1.57
#